data_AF-A0A8J2MN83-F1
#
_entry.id   AF-A0A8J2MN83-F1
#
_cell.length_a   1.000
_cell.length_b   1.000
_cell.length_c   1.000
_cell.angle_alpha   90.00
_cell.angle_beta   90.00
_cell.angle_gamma   90.00
#
_symmetry.space_group_name_H-M   'P 1'
#
loop_
_entity.id
_entity.type
_entity.pdbx_description
1 polymer ?
#
loop_
_entity_poly.entity_id
_entity_poly.type
_entity_poly.pdbx_seq_one_letter_code
_entity_poly.pdbx_strand_id
1 'polypeptide(L)'
;MSLNTAHANNGVLLHAGECILLFCDNVTMEFHGQEQPEFIGSKKGRIYLTTHRMIFNAKDQNEKMKSFSFPFVTLSEVELEQPLFGANYIKGKCRAQPNGNWVGECKFKLHFKSGGAIEFGQAMLRAASMAQRSGPGYDAPPPYQPPTSNWYAAPPPAYQAAPSGYYGWMPPTNAFPDMPPANSVYMTDMPPPYPGINTAPMQGGNPQPVGSPAWANPEYNPGYQQTGYPQPPNYAQSAGYCNNYPQNPPPYSPQGSYKPY
;
A
#
# COMPACT_ATOMS: atom_id res chain seq x y z
N MET A 1 12.31 2.92 11.57
CA MET A 1 12.56 1.65 10.90
C MET A 1 12.53 0.49 11.87
N SER A 2 12.10 -0.68 11.41
CA SER A 2 12.16 -1.96 12.10
C SER A 2 12.85 -3.07 11.29
N LEU A 3 13.42 -4.03 12.01
CA LEU A 3 14.12 -5.22 11.52
C LEU A 3 13.32 -6.48 11.86
N ASN A 4 13.15 -7.40 10.90
CA ASN A 4 12.44 -8.67 11.07
C ASN A 4 11.00 -8.55 11.59
N THR A 5 10.27 -7.54 11.12
CA THR A 5 8.87 -7.31 11.50
C THR A 5 7.87 -7.24 10.33
N ALA A 6 8.34 -7.15 9.10
CA ALA A 6 7.50 -6.94 7.90
C ALA A 6 7.52 -8.17 6.98
N HIS A 7 7.39 -9.35 7.58
CA HIS A 7 7.29 -10.61 6.87
C HIS A 7 6.37 -11.59 7.59
N ALA A 8 5.75 -12.49 6.82
CA ALA A 8 4.98 -13.63 7.30
C ALA A 8 5.07 -14.74 6.26
N ASN A 9 5.27 -15.99 6.68
CA ASN A 9 5.34 -17.16 5.80
C ASN A 9 6.15 -16.93 4.50
N ASN A 10 7.37 -16.39 4.64
CA ASN A 10 8.30 -16.05 3.55
C ASN A 10 7.81 -14.98 2.55
N GLY A 11 6.70 -14.32 2.86
CA GLY A 11 6.11 -13.21 2.13
C GLY A 11 6.19 -11.89 2.89
N VAL A 12 5.63 -10.84 2.29
CA VAL A 12 5.54 -9.50 2.87
C VAL A 12 4.35 -9.42 3.83
N LEU A 13 4.53 -8.73 4.95
CA LEU A 13 3.46 -8.44 5.91
C LEU A 13 3.11 -6.94 5.86
N LEU A 14 1.88 -6.65 5.45
CA LEU A 14 1.30 -5.32 5.35
C LEU A 14 0.39 -5.04 6.54
N HIS A 15 0.18 -3.76 6.84
CA HIS A 15 -0.88 -3.32 7.74
C HIS A 15 -2.22 -3.17 7.00
N ALA A 16 -3.33 -3.14 7.75
CA ALA A 16 -4.66 -2.92 7.19
C ALA A 16 -4.71 -1.60 6.40
N GLY A 17 -5.13 -1.66 5.13
CA GLY A 17 -5.21 -0.49 4.25
C GLY A 17 -3.86 0.00 3.70
N GLU A 18 -2.76 -0.71 3.96
CA GLU A 18 -1.46 -0.48 3.31
C GLU A 18 -1.46 -1.14 1.92
N CYS A 19 -1.26 -0.35 0.87
CA CYS A 19 -1.20 -0.85 -0.52
C CYS A 19 0.24 -0.84 -1.03
N ILE A 20 0.56 -1.78 -1.92
CA ILE A 20 1.81 -1.85 -2.68
C ILE A 20 1.67 -0.92 -3.88
N LEU A 21 2.55 0.09 -3.94
CA LEU A 21 2.68 1.01 -5.07
C LEU A 21 3.54 0.42 -6.17
N LEU A 22 4.70 -0.15 -5.80
CA LEU A 22 5.64 -0.78 -6.72
C LEU A 22 6.23 -2.03 -6.08
N PHE A 23 6.47 -3.04 -6.91
CA PHE A 23 7.16 -4.27 -6.56
C PHE A 23 8.37 -4.47 -7.47
N CYS A 24 9.48 -4.94 -6.91
CA CYS A 24 10.65 -5.34 -7.70
C CYS A 24 11.34 -6.54 -7.06
N ASP A 25 11.58 -7.60 -7.84
CA ASP A 25 12.42 -8.74 -7.44
C ASP A 25 13.89 -8.50 -7.81
N ASN A 26 14.78 -9.35 -7.29
CA ASN A 26 16.21 -9.35 -7.61
C ASN A 26 16.96 -8.06 -7.22
N VAL A 27 16.53 -7.41 -6.14
CA VAL A 27 17.23 -6.27 -5.54
C VAL A 27 18.28 -6.77 -4.55
N THR A 28 19.44 -6.13 -4.55
CA THR A 28 20.48 -6.37 -3.53
C THR A 28 20.55 -5.19 -2.57
N MET A 29 20.47 -5.46 -1.28
CA MET A 29 20.53 -4.48 -0.20
C MET A 29 21.83 -4.64 0.58
N GLU A 30 22.50 -3.51 0.85
CA GLU A 30 23.70 -3.45 1.66
C GLU A 30 23.55 -2.41 2.76
N PHE A 31 24.22 -2.65 3.90
CA PHE A 31 24.18 -1.78 5.06
C PHE A 31 25.57 -1.32 5.47
N HIS A 32 25.64 -0.11 6.02
CA HIS A 32 26.83 0.41 6.67
C HIS A 32 26.45 1.10 8.00
N GLY A 33 27.32 1.00 9.00
CA GLY A 33 27.15 1.64 10.31
C GLY A 33 26.44 0.80 11.36
N GLN A 34 26.14 -0.48 11.08
CA GLN A 34 25.56 -1.43 12.04
C GLN A 34 26.39 -2.72 12.07
N GLU A 35 26.68 -3.21 13.28
CA GLU A 35 27.52 -4.40 13.50
C GLU A 35 26.72 -5.66 13.85
N GLN A 36 25.40 -5.52 14.05
CA GLN A 36 24.53 -6.66 14.33
C GLN A 36 24.52 -7.64 13.14
N PRO A 37 24.50 -8.97 13.37
CA PRO A 37 24.63 -9.98 12.33
C PRO A 37 23.65 -9.85 11.15
N GLU A 38 22.47 -9.32 11.40
CA GLU A 38 21.42 -9.07 10.40
C GLU A 38 21.85 -8.05 9.34
N PHE A 39 22.72 -7.10 9.69
CA PHE A 39 23.20 -6.03 8.79
C PHE A 39 24.48 -6.42 8.04
N ILE A 40 25.14 -7.52 8.42
CA ILE A 40 26.42 -7.91 7.83
C ILE A 40 26.21 -8.56 6.46
N GLY A 41 26.95 -8.07 5.47
CA GLY A 41 26.97 -8.58 4.10
C GLY A 41 25.80 -8.10 3.23
N SER A 42 25.85 -8.45 1.95
CA SER A 42 24.82 -8.07 0.97
C SER A 42 23.65 -9.04 0.99
N LYS A 43 22.42 -8.52 1.06
CA LYS A 43 21.18 -9.29 1.12
C LYS A 43 20.48 -9.27 -0.23
N LYS A 44 20.10 -10.44 -0.75
CA LYS A 44 19.35 -10.55 -2.01
C LYS A 44 17.88 -10.78 -1.73
N GLY A 45 17.00 -10.04 -2.39
CA GLY A 45 15.61 -10.04 -2.03
C GLY A 45 14.69 -9.29 -2.98
N ARG A 46 13.52 -9.00 -2.45
CA ARG A 46 12.44 -8.26 -3.09
C ARG A 46 12.22 -6.98 -2.33
N ILE A 47 11.83 -5.93 -3.03
CA ILE A 47 11.47 -4.64 -2.44
C ILE A 47 10.04 -4.27 -2.81
N TYR A 48 9.36 -3.69 -1.85
CA TYR A 48 8.00 -3.19 -1.94
C TYR A 48 8.04 -1.72 -1.55
N LEU A 49 7.66 -0.84 -2.48
CA LEU A 49 7.28 0.51 -2.13
C LEU A 49 5.79 0.47 -1.80
N THR A 50 5.43 0.77 -0.56
CA THR A 50 4.03 0.82 -0.13
C THR A 50 3.56 2.26 -0.02
N THR A 51 2.29 2.43 0.27
CA THR A 51 1.71 3.73 0.55
C THR A 51 2.26 4.41 1.80
N HIS A 52 3.01 3.70 2.64
CA HIS A 52 3.44 4.19 3.94
C HIS A 52 4.94 4.01 4.23
N ARG A 53 5.58 3.01 3.61
CA ARG A 53 6.97 2.64 3.89
C ARG A 53 7.61 1.93 2.70
N MET A 54 8.93 1.76 2.79
CA MET A 54 9.63 0.74 2.02
C MET A 54 9.73 -0.53 2.86
N ILE A 55 9.55 -1.69 2.23
CA ILE A 55 9.82 -3.00 2.81
C ILE A 55 10.76 -3.77 1.88
N PHE A 56 11.84 -4.32 2.44
CA PHE A 56 12.68 -5.32 1.79
C PHE A 56 12.44 -6.67 2.47
N ASN A 57 12.26 -7.74 1.69
CA ASN A 57 12.27 -9.11 2.18
C ASN A 57 13.43 -9.90 1.57
N ALA A 58 14.22 -10.57 2.40
CA ALA A 58 15.26 -11.47 1.91
C ALA A 58 14.63 -12.71 1.26
N LYS A 59 15.23 -13.15 0.16
CA LYS A 59 14.76 -14.32 -0.59
C LYS A 59 15.28 -15.63 0.01
N ASP A 60 16.51 -15.60 0.53
CA ASP A 60 17.13 -16.74 1.20
C ASP A 60 16.58 -16.89 2.62
N GLN A 61 15.97 -18.04 2.90
CA GLN A 61 15.40 -18.36 4.21
C GLN A 61 16.43 -18.68 5.27
N ASN A 62 17.72 -18.70 4.94
CA ASN A 62 18.81 -18.79 5.91
C ASN A 62 19.33 -17.41 6.33
N GLU A 63 18.92 -16.33 5.66
CA GLU A 63 19.35 -14.98 6.02
C GLU A 63 18.84 -14.58 7.39
N LYS A 64 19.71 -14.03 8.25
CA LYS A 64 19.29 -13.55 9.57
C LYS A 64 18.33 -12.37 9.46
N MET A 65 18.54 -11.51 8.47
CA MET A 65 17.60 -10.45 8.11
C MET A 65 16.53 -10.98 7.15
N LYS A 66 15.37 -11.34 7.68
CA LYS A 66 14.18 -11.74 6.91
C LYS A 66 13.48 -10.56 6.26
N SER A 67 13.36 -9.46 7.00
CA SER A 67 12.72 -8.25 6.51
C SER A 67 13.36 -7.00 7.07
N PHE A 68 13.34 -5.95 6.29
CA PHE A 68 13.77 -4.63 6.71
C PHE A 68 12.75 -3.61 6.24
N SER A 69 12.21 -2.80 7.16
CA SER A 69 11.18 -1.84 6.78
C SER A 69 11.39 -0.48 7.40
N PHE A 70 11.28 0.56 6.59
CA PHE A 70 11.39 1.94 7.05
C PHE A 70 10.22 2.79 6.57
N PRO A 71 9.43 3.36 7.50
CA PRO A 71 8.51 4.44 7.20
C PRO A 71 9.23 5.66 6.63
N PHE A 72 8.55 6.41 5.77
CA PHE A 72 9.15 7.58 5.11
C PHE A 72 9.64 8.65 6.10
N VAL A 73 8.99 8.79 7.26
CA VAL A 73 9.43 9.72 8.33
C VAL A 73 10.80 9.34 8.94
N THR A 74 11.27 8.11 8.72
CA THR A 74 12.57 7.64 9.25
C THR A 74 13.71 7.73 8.24
N LEU A 75 13.39 8.20 7.04
CA LEU A 75 14.27 8.24 5.87
C LEU A 75 14.89 9.64 5.74
N SER A 76 16.20 9.70 5.54
CA SER A 76 16.93 10.94 5.31
C SER A 76 18.06 10.71 4.29
N GLU A 77 18.61 11.80 3.75
CA GLU A 77 19.77 11.77 2.83
C GLU A 77 19.64 10.76 1.69
N VAL A 78 18.46 10.71 1.06
CA VAL A 78 18.21 9.81 -0.07
C VAL A 78 18.82 10.36 -1.33
N GLU A 79 19.67 9.56 -1.96
CA GLU A 79 20.33 9.90 -3.20
C GLU A 79 20.20 8.74 -4.20
N LEU A 80 19.88 9.09 -5.44
CA LEU A 80 19.88 8.18 -6.58
C LEU A 80 21.20 8.36 -7.34
N GLU A 81 21.97 7.29 -7.42
CA GLU A 81 23.30 7.30 -8.04
C GLU A 81 23.27 6.51 -9.35
N GLN A 82 23.79 7.15 -10.40
CA GLN A 82 23.87 6.60 -11.76
C GLN A 82 25.33 6.56 -12.20
N PRO A 83 26.11 5.58 -11.73
CA PRO A 83 27.53 5.50 -12.09
C PRO A 83 27.68 5.20 -13.58
N LEU A 84 28.72 5.79 -14.21
CA LEU A 84 29.05 5.54 -15.62
C LEU A 84 29.31 4.05 -15.90
N PHE A 85 29.82 3.32 -14.90
CA PHE A 85 30.03 1.88 -14.94
C PHE A 85 29.37 1.23 -13.72
N GLY A 86 28.54 0.22 -13.95
CA GLY A 86 27.85 -0.53 -12.91
C GLY A 86 26.33 -0.31 -12.90
N ALA A 87 25.67 -0.88 -11.89
CA ALA A 87 24.22 -0.76 -11.74
C ALA A 87 23.86 0.52 -10.97
N ASN A 88 22.78 1.18 -11.41
CA ASN A 88 22.16 2.27 -10.65
C ASN A 88 21.77 1.77 -9.26
N TYR A 89 21.95 2.64 -8.27
CA TYR A 89 21.58 2.31 -6.90
C TYR A 89 20.96 3.50 -6.18
N ILE A 90 20.11 3.19 -5.22
CA ILE A 90 19.54 4.17 -4.30
C ILE A 90 20.28 4.01 -2.98
N LYS A 91 20.82 5.09 -2.44
CA LYS A 91 21.38 5.11 -1.09
C LYS A 91 20.59 6.06 -0.20
N GLY A 92 20.63 5.81 1.10
CA GLY A 92 19.97 6.68 2.06
C GLY A 92 20.39 6.37 3.48
N LYS A 93 19.95 7.24 4.39
CA LYS A 93 20.05 7.05 5.83
C LYS A 93 18.70 6.76 6.44
N CYS A 94 18.77 6.05 7.55
CA CYS A 94 17.60 5.46 8.13
C CYS A 94 17.75 5.30 9.63
N ARG A 95 16.81 5.84 10.40
CA ARG A 95 16.86 5.77 11.87
C ARG A 95 15.97 4.66 12.43
N ALA A 96 16.47 3.96 13.44
CA ALA A 96 15.73 2.97 14.18
C ALA A 96 14.45 3.59 14.78
N GLN A 97 13.36 2.83 14.75
CA GLN A 97 12.20 3.12 15.59
C GLN A 97 12.44 2.54 16.99
N PRO A 98 11.92 3.18 18.05
CA PRO A 98 11.78 2.50 19.32
C PRO A 98 11.06 1.16 19.11
N ASN A 99 11.54 0.08 19.75
CA ASN A 99 11.05 -1.30 19.57
C ASN A 99 11.20 -1.88 18.16
N GLY A 100 12.03 -1.28 17.29
CA GLY A 100 12.27 -1.75 15.93
C GLY A 100 13.25 -2.93 15.81
N ASN A 101 13.57 -3.64 16.89
CA ASN A 101 14.58 -4.72 16.98
C ASN A 101 16.05 -4.31 16.76
N TRP A 102 16.35 -3.02 16.64
CA TRP A 102 17.71 -2.49 16.59
C TRP A 102 17.71 -1.01 17.03
N VAL A 103 18.89 -0.41 17.23
CA VAL A 103 19.05 0.97 17.70
C VAL A 103 20.08 1.71 16.87
N GLY A 104 19.85 3.01 16.66
CA GLY A 104 20.79 3.92 16.02
C GLY A 104 20.36 4.31 14.61
N GLU A 105 21.37 4.57 13.77
CA GLU A 105 21.22 4.93 12.37
C GLU A 105 21.94 3.90 11.50
N CYS A 106 21.39 3.65 10.32
CA CYS A 106 22.00 2.87 9.26
C CYS A 106 22.13 3.72 8.00
N LYS A 107 23.15 3.41 7.20
CA LYS A 107 23.16 3.75 5.77
C LYS A 107 22.79 2.50 5.00
N PHE A 108 21.95 2.63 3.99
CA PHE A 108 21.61 1.53 3.09
C PHE A 108 22.00 1.86 1.65
N LYS A 109 22.23 0.82 0.86
CA LYS A 109 22.31 0.87 -0.61
C LYS A 109 21.41 -0.20 -1.20
N LEU A 110 20.63 0.16 -2.21
CA LEU A 110 19.76 -0.73 -2.97
C LEU A 110 20.21 -0.76 -4.42
N HIS A 111 20.72 -1.91 -4.85
CA HIS A 111 21.15 -2.16 -6.22
C HIS A 111 20.05 -2.87 -7.00
N PHE A 112 19.60 -2.26 -8.09
CA PHE A 112 18.55 -2.80 -8.94
C PHE A 112 19.19 -3.49 -10.14
N LYS A 113 19.29 -4.83 -10.08
CA LYS A 113 19.98 -5.61 -11.12
C LYS A 113 19.16 -5.75 -12.41
N SER A 114 17.86 -5.56 -12.31
CA SER A 114 16.91 -5.68 -13.43
C SER A 114 16.47 -4.33 -14.01
N GLY A 115 17.12 -3.22 -13.63
CA GLY A 115 16.69 -1.87 -14.01
C GLY A 115 15.63 -1.30 -13.06
N GLY A 116 15.09 -0.12 -13.38
CA GLY A 116 14.04 0.53 -12.59
C GLY A 116 14.51 1.36 -11.38
N ALA A 117 15.82 1.45 -11.11
CA ALA A 117 16.32 2.21 -9.95
C ALA A 117 15.88 3.68 -9.97
N ILE A 118 15.84 4.29 -11.16
CA ILE A 118 15.51 5.71 -11.32
C ILE A 118 14.03 5.93 -11.01
N GLU A 119 13.16 5.16 -11.64
CA GLU A 119 11.71 5.22 -11.48
C GLU A 119 11.32 4.87 -10.04
N PHE A 120 11.97 3.85 -9.45
CA PHE A 120 11.73 3.47 -8.06
C PHE A 120 12.17 4.58 -7.10
N GLY A 121 13.36 5.16 -7.30
CA GLY A 121 13.87 6.24 -6.46
C GLY A 121 13.01 7.49 -6.54
N GLN A 122 12.60 7.89 -7.75
CA GLN A 122 11.68 9.00 -7.95
C GLN A 122 10.32 8.75 -7.29
N ALA A 123 9.75 7.55 -7.45
CA ALA A 123 8.50 7.19 -6.81
C ALA A 123 8.60 7.17 -5.28
N MET A 124 9.70 6.66 -4.72
CA MET A 124 9.95 6.64 -3.28
C MET A 124 10.07 8.06 -2.72
N LEU A 125 10.83 8.94 -3.38
CA LEU A 125 10.94 10.36 -2.99
C LEU A 125 9.59 11.07 -3.07
N ARG A 126 8.81 10.80 -4.12
CA ARG A 126 7.47 11.37 -4.27
C ARG A 126 6.53 10.90 -3.16
N ALA A 127 6.50 9.60 -2.87
CA ALA A 127 5.69 9.03 -1.81
C ALA A 127 6.10 9.58 -0.44
N ALA A 128 7.40 9.69 -0.16
CA ALA A 128 7.91 10.31 1.06
C ALA A 128 7.44 11.76 1.20
N SER A 129 7.51 12.57 0.13
CA SER A 129 7.06 13.97 0.17
C SER A 129 5.55 14.09 0.43
N MET A 130 4.74 13.16 -0.06
CA MET A 130 3.29 13.15 0.17
C MET A 130 2.96 12.73 1.60
N ALA A 131 3.64 11.70 2.11
CA ALA A 131 3.44 11.22 3.47
C ALA A 131 3.86 12.27 4.51
N GLN A 132 4.94 13.02 4.26
CA GLN A 132 5.37 14.12 5.12
C GLN A 132 4.33 15.24 5.21
N ARG A 133 3.63 15.58 4.12
CA ARG A 133 2.54 16.57 4.12
C ARG A 133 1.31 16.11 4.90
N SER A 134 1.11 14.80 4.99
CA SER A 134 -0.04 14.18 5.64
C SER A 134 0.26 13.78 7.10
N GLY A 135 1.53 13.90 7.52
CA GLY A 135 1.99 13.50 8.84
C GLY A 135 1.91 14.62 9.88
N PRO A 136 1.84 14.28 11.18
CA PRO A 136 2.00 15.26 12.23
C PRO A 136 3.41 15.86 12.18
N GLY A 137 3.58 17.14 12.57
CA GLY A 137 4.85 17.88 12.51
C GLY A 137 5.95 17.41 13.47
N TYR A 138 5.95 16.14 13.88
CA TYR A 138 6.98 15.53 14.71
C TYR A 138 7.98 14.76 13.84
N ASP A 139 9.27 15.03 14.02
CA ASP A 139 10.39 14.39 13.31
C ASP A 139 10.66 12.93 13.74
N ALA A 140 9.93 12.41 14.74
CA ALA A 140 10.14 11.08 15.28
C ALA A 140 9.00 10.12 14.91
N PRO A 141 9.29 8.96 14.29
CA PRO A 141 8.29 7.93 14.12
C PRO A 141 7.80 7.44 15.50
N PRO A 142 6.52 7.05 15.61
CA PRO A 142 6.07 6.39 16.83
C PRO A 142 6.79 5.05 17.03
N PRO A 143 6.85 4.55 18.27
CA PRO A 143 7.37 3.22 18.58
C PRO A 143 6.74 2.17 17.67
N TYR A 144 7.56 1.24 17.18
CA TYR A 144 7.04 0.06 16.50
C TYR A 144 6.15 -0.71 17.48
N GLN A 145 4.94 -1.04 17.02
CA GLN A 145 4.04 -1.94 17.72
C GLN A 145 3.90 -3.20 16.87
N PRO A 146 4.23 -4.38 17.42
CA PRO A 146 3.97 -5.61 16.71
C PRO A 146 2.46 -5.79 16.50
N PRO A 147 2.04 -6.38 15.37
CA PRO A 147 0.66 -6.78 15.18
C PRO A 147 0.19 -7.63 16.36
N THR A 148 -0.92 -7.23 17.00
CA THR A 148 -1.53 -7.98 18.12
C THR A 148 -2.49 -9.05 17.62
N SER A 149 -2.99 -8.92 16.39
CA SER A 149 -3.83 -9.92 15.73
C SER A 149 -3.00 -10.86 14.85
N ASN A 150 -3.60 -12.01 14.52
CA ASN A 150 -3.04 -12.92 13.52
C ASN A 150 -2.98 -12.23 12.16
N TRP A 151 -2.04 -12.65 11.32
CA TRP A 151 -2.00 -12.26 9.91
C TRP A 151 -2.81 -13.24 9.06
N TYR A 152 -3.33 -12.74 7.94
CA TYR A 152 -4.07 -13.53 6.96
C TYR A 152 -3.54 -13.26 5.54
N ALA A 153 -3.81 -14.18 4.61
CA ALA A 153 -3.44 -13.99 3.21
C ALA A 153 -4.27 -12.86 2.59
N ALA A 154 -3.61 -11.91 1.92
CA ALA A 154 -4.25 -10.82 1.22
C ALA A 154 -4.11 -11.03 -0.29
N PRO A 155 -5.14 -11.56 -0.99
CA PRO A 155 -5.10 -11.69 -2.45
C PRO A 155 -5.34 -10.33 -3.13
N PRO A 156 -4.94 -10.15 -4.41
CA PRO A 156 -5.41 -9.05 -5.22
C PRO A 156 -6.96 -8.96 -5.22
N PRO A 157 -7.55 -7.75 -5.25
CA PRO A 157 -6.90 -6.44 -5.33
C PRO A 157 -6.58 -5.81 -3.97
N ALA A 158 -6.69 -6.54 -2.85
CA ALA A 158 -6.66 -5.97 -1.49
C ALA A 158 -5.41 -5.14 -1.16
N TYR A 159 -4.27 -5.44 -1.80
CA TYR A 159 -3.01 -4.72 -1.63
C TYR A 159 -2.62 -3.87 -2.85
N GLN A 160 -3.43 -3.82 -3.91
CA GLN A 160 -3.06 -3.10 -5.13
C GLN A 160 -3.17 -1.59 -4.95
N ALA A 161 -2.33 -0.85 -5.67
CA ALA A 161 -2.42 0.60 -5.74
C ALA A 161 -3.78 1.04 -6.30
N ALA A 162 -4.27 2.18 -5.83
CA ALA A 162 -5.53 2.74 -6.31
C ALA A 162 -5.44 3.05 -7.83
N PRO A 163 -6.38 2.57 -8.67
CA PRO A 163 -6.34 2.82 -10.11
C PRO A 163 -6.39 4.30 -10.49
N SER A 164 -7.01 5.12 -9.64
CA SER A 164 -7.10 6.58 -9.80
C SER A 164 -5.84 7.35 -9.38
N GLY A 165 -4.84 6.66 -8.81
CA GLY A 165 -3.66 7.28 -8.22
C GLY A 165 -3.95 8.02 -6.90
N TYR A 166 -3.01 8.90 -6.53
CA TYR A 166 -2.94 9.59 -5.24
C TYR A 166 -2.66 11.08 -5.47
N TYR A 167 -3.64 11.96 -5.24
CA TYR A 167 -3.51 13.42 -5.43
C TYR A 167 -2.95 13.83 -6.81
N GLY A 168 -3.48 13.23 -7.87
CA GLY A 168 -3.04 13.48 -9.24
C GLY A 168 -1.69 12.85 -9.61
N TRP A 169 -1.06 12.11 -8.70
CA TRP A 169 0.11 11.29 -8.99
C TRP A 169 -0.28 9.83 -9.18
N MET A 170 0.18 9.24 -10.28
CA MET A 170 0.02 7.81 -10.55
C MET A 170 1.37 7.12 -10.34
N PRO A 171 1.46 6.08 -9.49
CA PRO A 171 2.68 5.29 -9.39
C PRO A 171 3.06 4.72 -10.76
N PRO A 172 4.37 4.66 -11.11
CA PRO A 172 4.82 4.20 -12.42
C PRO A 172 4.75 2.67 -12.54
N THR A 173 3.59 2.06 -12.29
CA THR A 173 3.37 0.60 -12.30
C THR A 173 3.73 -0.03 -13.65
N ASN A 174 3.59 0.71 -14.76
CA ASN A 174 3.99 0.23 -16.09
C ASN A 174 5.50 -0.06 -16.20
N ALA A 175 6.34 0.64 -15.42
CA ALA A 175 7.79 0.38 -15.38
C ALA A 175 8.15 -0.81 -14.47
N PHE A 176 7.18 -1.32 -13.70
CA PHE A 176 7.32 -2.44 -12.76
C PHE A 176 6.21 -3.46 -13.00
N PRO A 177 6.23 -4.19 -14.13
CA PRO A 177 5.17 -5.13 -14.50
C PRO A 177 5.11 -6.37 -13.61
N ASP A 178 6.19 -6.64 -12.87
CA ASP A 178 6.25 -7.78 -11.95
C ASP A 178 5.25 -7.60 -10.80
N MET A 179 4.67 -8.71 -10.36
CA MET A 179 3.80 -8.75 -9.19
C MET A 179 4.42 -9.56 -8.07
N PRO A 180 4.04 -9.30 -6.81
CA PRO A 180 4.40 -10.19 -5.71
C PRO A 180 4.04 -11.65 -6.05
N PRO A 181 4.88 -12.64 -5.69
CA PRO A 181 4.56 -14.04 -5.91
C PRO A 181 3.19 -14.43 -5.34
N ALA A 182 2.55 -15.43 -5.97
CA ALA A 182 1.31 -15.99 -5.46
C ALA A 182 1.48 -16.45 -3.99
N ASN A 183 0.47 -16.17 -3.17
CA ASN A 183 0.45 -16.53 -1.74
C ASN A 183 1.64 -15.96 -0.93
N SER A 184 2.18 -14.80 -1.32
CA SER A 184 3.28 -14.14 -0.59
C SER A 184 2.95 -12.76 -0.04
N VAL A 185 1.67 -12.37 -0.03
CA VAL A 185 1.22 -11.10 0.56
C VAL A 185 0.27 -11.41 1.70
N TYR A 186 0.61 -10.90 2.88
CA TYR A 186 -0.15 -11.07 4.10
C TYR A 186 -0.49 -9.71 4.68
N MET A 187 -1.59 -9.64 5.43
CA MET A 187 -2.06 -8.42 6.05
C MET A 187 -2.48 -8.69 7.49
N THR A 188 -2.36 -7.66 8.32
CA THR A 188 -2.85 -7.64 9.71
C THR A 188 -4.13 -6.80 9.76
N ASP A 189 -4.84 -6.85 10.88
CA ASP A 189 -6.00 -5.97 11.09
C ASP A 189 -5.61 -4.59 11.63
N MET A 190 -4.33 -4.39 11.97
CA MET A 190 -3.85 -3.14 12.54
C MET A 190 -3.54 -2.14 11.43
N PRO A 191 -3.97 -0.87 11.55
CA PRO A 191 -3.59 0.16 10.60
C PRO A 191 -2.10 0.51 10.74
N PRO A 192 -1.48 1.10 9.70
CA PRO A 192 -0.11 1.59 9.78
C PRO A 192 0.06 2.59 10.94
N PRO A 193 1.06 2.43 11.81
CA PRO A 193 1.33 3.38 12.89
C PRO A 193 2.02 4.66 12.40
N TYR A 194 2.24 4.84 11.09
CA TYR A 194 2.92 6.00 10.52
C TYR A 194 2.08 6.61 9.40
N PRO A 195 2.28 7.89 9.07
CA PRO A 195 1.56 8.54 7.97
C PRO A 195 1.84 7.85 6.64
N GLY A 196 0.82 7.78 5.79
CA GLY A 196 0.94 7.32 4.41
C GLY A 196 0.52 8.38 3.42
N ILE A 197 0.51 7.98 2.16
CA ILE A 197 0.05 8.81 1.03
C ILE A 197 -1.47 8.68 0.80
N ASN A 198 -2.16 7.88 1.60
CA ASN A 198 -3.56 7.52 1.43
C ASN A 198 -4.47 8.65 1.93
N THR A 199 -4.83 9.55 1.00
CA THR A 199 -6.10 10.32 0.89
C THR A 199 -6.69 10.98 2.15
N ALA A 200 -6.68 12.32 2.18
CA ALA A 200 -7.33 13.21 3.15
C ALA A 200 -8.86 12.98 3.21
N PRO A 201 -9.57 13.44 4.27
CA PRO A 201 -10.84 12.87 4.70
C PRO A 201 -11.87 12.95 3.58
N MET A 202 -12.56 11.82 3.32
CA MET A 202 -13.81 11.87 2.58
C MET A 202 -14.69 12.93 3.22
N GLN A 203 -14.89 14.02 2.50
CA GLN A 203 -15.91 15.00 2.79
C GLN A 203 -17.26 14.25 2.84
N GLY A 204 -17.80 14.06 4.04
CA GLY A 204 -19.23 13.80 4.27
C GLY A 204 -19.82 12.51 3.71
N GLY A 205 -19.03 11.45 3.50
CA GLY A 205 -19.55 10.13 3.13
C GLY A 205 -19.27 9.12 4.23
N ASN A 206 -20.32 8.67 4.93
CA ASN A 206 -20.28 7.60 5.93
C ASN A 206 -19.34 6.47 5.47
N PRO A 207 -18.37 5.99 6.28
CA PRO A 207 -17.51 4.89 5.86
C PRO A 207 -18.39 3.69 5.58
N GLN A 208 -18.57 3.38 4.29
CA GLN A 208 -19.20 2.15 3.88
C GLN A 208 -18.23 1.02 4.26
N PRO A 209 -18.64 0.07 5.12
CA PRO A 209 -17.81 -1.08 5.40
C PRO A 209 -17.57 -1.79 4.07
N VAL A 210 -16.29 -1.90 3.69
CA VAL A 210 -15.87 -2.74 2.57
C VAL A 210 -16.38 -4.13 2.88
N GLY A 211 -17.41 -4.55 2.13
CA GLY A 211 -18.15 -5.77 2.37
C GLY A 211 -17.22 -6.96 2.45
N SER A 212 -17.32 -7.70 3.55
CA SER A 212 -16.73 -9.02 3.71
C SER A 212 -17.09 -9.90 2.51
N PRO A 213 -16.14 -10.57 1.85
CA PRO A 213 -16.49 -11.52 0.80
C PRO A 213 -17.20 -12.71 1.47
N ALA A 214 -18.48 -12.87 1.13
CA ALA A 214 -19.31 -13.99 1.53
C ALA A 214 -18.74 -15.29 0.94
N TRP A 215 -18.00 -16.04 1.73
CA TRP A 215 -17.70 -17.44 1.42
C TRP A 215 -18.85 -18.29 1.96
N ALA A 216 -19.76 -18.66 1.06
CA ALA A 216 -20.71 -19.74 1.26
C ALA A 216 -19.93 -21.04 1.46
N ASN A 217 -20.07 -21.67 2.63
CA ASN A 217 -19.61 -23.03 2.89
C ASN A 217 -20.85 -23.95 2.87
N PRO A 218 -20.97 -24.92 1.95
CA PRO A 218 -22.17 -25.74 1.83
C PRO A 218 -21.99 -27.07 2.57
N GLU A 219 -21.91 -27.07 3.91
CA GLU A 219 -22.06 -28.30 4.70
C GLU A 219 -21.94 -27.99 6.19
N TYR A 220 -23.07 -27.66 6.85
CA TYR A 220 -23.35 -28.09 8.23
C TYR A 220 -24.78 -27.68 8.64
N ASN A 221 -25.66 -28.66 8.82
CA ASN A 221 -26.85 -28.58 9.68
C ASN A 221 -26.87 -29.89 10.46
N PRO A 222 -26.96 -29.87 11.80
CA PRO A 222 -28.30 -29.91 12.41
C PRO A 222 -28.43 -29.11 13.72
N GLY A 223 -29.54 -28.35 13.82
CA GLY A 223 -30.51 -28.53 14.91
C GLY A 223 -30.37 -27.68 16.20
N TYR A 224 -31.54 -27.18 16.63
CA TYR A 224 -31.97 -26.75 17.97
C TYR A 224 -32.07 -25.25 18.29
N GLN A 225 -33.33 -24.81 18.18
CA GLN A 225 -34.19 -24.09 19.14
C GLN A 225 -34.05 -22.58 19.41
N GLN A 226 -35.26 -21.99 19.38
CA GLN A 226 -35.71 -20.61 19.53
C GLN A 226 -35.39 -19.95 20.88
N THR A 227 -35.23 -18.62 20.82
CA THR A 227 -35.85 -17.55 21.66
C THR A 227 -35.21 -16.22 21.21
N GLY A 228 -35.84 -15.11 20.86
CA GLY A 228 -37.21 -14.61 20.98
C GLY A 228 -37.17 -13.16 21.50
N TYR A 229 -36.85 -12.14 20.68
CA TYR A 229 -37.12 -10.72 20.98
C TYR A 229 -37.36 -9.87 19.69
N PRO A 230 -38.24 -8.84 19.74
CA PRO A 230 -39.00 -8.34 18.59
C PRO A 230 -38.37 -7.15 17.82
N GLN A 231 -38.70 -7.08 16.52
CA GLN A 231 -38.38 -5.99 15.58
C GLN A 231 -39.49 -4.92 15.55
N PRO A 232 -39.17 -3.61 15.35
CA PRO A 232 -40.17 -2.57 15.08
C PRO A 232 -40.55 -2.44 13.58
N PRO A 233 -41.73 -1.86 13.26
CA PRO A 233 -42.50 -2.18 12.06
C PRO A 233 -42.11 -1.42 10.78
N ASN A 234 -42.21 -2.15 9.66
CA ASN A 234 -42.12 -1.68 8.29
C ASN A 234 -43.51 -1.21 7.81
N TYR A 235 -43.60 0.02 7.28
CA TYR A 235 -44.80 0.49 6.57
C TYR A 235 -44.66 0.18 5.08
N ALA A 236 -45.52 -0.70 4.58
CA ALA A 236 -45.75 -0.92 3.16
C ALA A 236 -47.16 -0.43 2.78
N GLN A 237 -47.24 0.37 1.72
CA GLN A 237 -48.42 0.58 0.85
C GLN A 237 -47.86 1.22 -0.45
N SER A 238 -47.59 0.47 -1.51
CA SER A 238 -48.46 -0.14 -2.53
C SER A 238 -49.05 0.84 -3.56
N ALA A 239 -48.77 0.49 -4.82
CA ALA A 239 -49.60 0.64 -6.02
C ALA A 239 -49.59 1.98 -6.79
N GLY A 240 -49.18 1.88 -8.06
CA GLY A 240 -49.33 2.92 -9.08
C GLY A 240 -48.65 2.54 -10.40
N TYR A 241 -49.28 1.63 -11.16
CA TYR A 241 -48.95 1.25 -12.53
C TYR A 241 -49.05 2.43 -13.53
N CYS A 242 -48.12 2.56 -14.50
CA CYS A 242 -48.42 2.72 -15.95
C CYS A 242 -47.19 2.93 -16.89
N ASN A 243 -46.94 1.92 -17.74
CA ASN A 243 -46.67 1.89 -19.19
C ASN A 243 -45.77 2.91 -19.97
N ASN A 244 -44.73 2.34 -20.61
CA ASN A 244 -44.37 2.30 -22.06
C ASN A 244 -44.53 3.52 -23.03
N TYR A 245 -43.37 3.91 -23.64
CA TYR A 245 -42.95 4.63 -24.91
C TYR A 245 -43.94 4.87 -26.10
N PRO A 246 -43.57 5.53 -27.25
CA PRO A 246 -42.61 6.63 -27.63
C PRO A 246 -43.16 7.70 -28.67
N GLN A 247 -42.36 8.72 -29.09
CA GLN A 247 -42.27 9.42 -30.43
C GLN A 247 -42.26 10.99 -30.46
N ASN A 248 -41.09 11.57 -30.82
CA ASN A 248 -40.69 12.55 -31.89
C ASN A 248 -41.53 13.83 -32.29
N PRO A 249 -41.01 14.81 -33.11
CA PRO A 249 -40.90 16.28 -32.83
C PRO A 249 -41.65 17.17 -33.87
N PRO A 250 -41.16 18.35 -34.33
CA PRO A 250 -41.05 19.75 -33.80
C PRO A 250 -42.12 20.73 -34.41
N PRO A 251 -42.00 22.08 -34.33
CA PRO A 251 -41.65 22.84 -35.57
C PRO A 251 -40.86 24.16 -35.39
N TYR A 252 -40.63 24.85 -36.50
CA TYR A 252 -39.48 25.70 -36.89
C TYR A 252 -39.87 27.18 -37.21
N SER A 253 -39.00 28.15 -36.82
CA SER A 253 -38.62 29.43 -37.51
C SER A 253 -39.62 30.64 -37.62
N PRO A 254 -39.22 31.89 -38.04
CA PRO A 254 -38.01 32.28 -38.80
C PRO A 254 -37.30 33.67 -38.59
N GLN A 255 -36.03 33.67 -39.03
CA GLN A 255 -35.23 34.64 -39.86
C GLN A 255 -34.90 36.11 -39.48
N GLY A 256 -33.59 36.41 -39.67
CA GLY A 256 -33.02 37.66 -40.22
C GLY A 256 -31.81 38.17 -39.42
N SER A 257 -30.64 38.59 -39.94
CA SER A 257 -30.05 38.64 -41.28
C SER A 257 -28.54 38.97 -41.12
N TYR A 258 -27.73 38.43 -42.04
CA TYR A 258 -26.33 38.70 -42.46
C TYR A 258 -25.91 40.21 -42.46
N LYS A 259 -24.65 40.72 -42.37
CA LYS A 259 -23.23 40.26 -42.52
C LYS A 259 -22.25 41.46 -42.22
N PRO A 260 -20.97 41.52 -42.68
CA PRO A 260 -19.73 41.48 -41.88
C PRO A 260 -18.89 42.78 -41.87
N TYR A 261 -17.83 42.83 -41.05
CA TYR A 261 -16.41 43.06 -41.42
C TYR A 261 -15.53 42.71 -40.22
#